data_AF-A0A951ANU1-F1
#
_entry.id   AF-A0A951ANU1-F1
#
_cell.length_a   1.000
_cell.length_b   1.000
_cell.length_c   1.000
_cell.angle_alpha   90.00
_cell.angle_beta   90.00
_cell.angle_gamma   90.00
#
_symmetry.space_group_name_H-M   'P 1'
#
loop_
_entity.id
_entity.type
_entity.pdbx_description
1 polymer ?
#
loop_
_entity_poly.entity_id
_entity_poly.type
_entity_poly.pdbx_seq_one_letter_code
_entity_poly.pdbx_strand_id
1 'polypeptide(L)' 'MPFRTEVLGVDITVTGIDLGDDNQIVAICTRERWRQRIPILDLPLPTPPPGGAEWIEAYRHWLK' A
#
# COMPACT_ATOMS: atom_id res chain seq x y z
N MET A 1 -9.43 2.94 -5.37
CA MET A 1 -9.27 1.59 -4.77
C MET A 1 -10.43 0.71 -5.21
N PRO A 2 -10.23 -0.60 -5.48
CA PRO A 2 -8.99 -1.39 -5.39
C PRO A 2 -7.98 -1.12 -6.52
N PHE A 3 -6.72 -1.53 -6.36
CA PHE A 3 -5.70 -1.53 -7.42
C PHE A 3 -4.70 -2.69 -7.28
N ARG A 4 -4.00 -3.05 -8.36
CA ARG A 4 -2.98 -4.10 -8.37
C ARG A 4 -1.57 -3.52 -8.30
N THR A 5 -0.67 -4.24 -7.64
CA THR A 5 0.77 -3.96 -7.65
C THR A 5 1.55 -5.26 -7.46
N GLU A 6 2.86 -5.20 -7.61
CA GLU A 6 3.77 -6.34 -7.44
C GLU A 6 4.67 -6.12 -6.21
N VAL A 7 4.68 -7.08 -5.29
CA VAL A 7 5.55 -7.08 -4.11
C VAL A 7 6.48 -8.28 -4.22
N LEU A 8 7.79 -8.04 -4.33
CA LEU A 8 8.81 -9.10 -4.45
C LEU A 8 8.52 -10.10 -5.59
N GLY A 9 8.07 -9.63 -6.76
CA GLY A 9 7.70 -10.49 -7.90
C GLY A 9 6.32 -11.14 -7.79
N VAL A 10 5.53 -10.80 -6.76
CA VAL A 10 4.21 -11.37 -6.51
C VAL A 10 3.12 -10.34 -6.75
N ASP A 11 2.25 -10.63 -7.71
CA ASP A 11 1.01 -9.89 -7.96
C ASP A 11 0.06 -9.95 -6.74
N ILE A 12 -0.33 -8.77 -6.26
CA ILE A 12 -1.29 -8.60 -5.17
C ILE A 12 -2.34 -7.55 -5.53
N THR A 13 -3.47 -7.59 -4.84
CA THR A 13 -4.48 -6.52 -4.88
C THR A 13 -4.48 -5.75 -3.57
N VAL A 14 -4.29 -4.44 -3.64
CA VAL A 14 -4.50 -3.54 -2.50
C VAL A 14 -5.99 -3.26 -2.42
N THR A 15 -6.59 -3.59 -1.28
CA THR A 15 -8.05 -3.57 -1.07
C THR A 15 -8.52 -2.55 -0.04
N GLY A 16 -7.63 -2.11 0.85
CA GLY A 16 -7.87 -1.01 1.77
C GLY A 16 -6.59 -0.45 2.37
N ILE A 17 -6.76 0.52 3.25
CA ILE A 17 -5.72 1.11 4.09
C ILE A 17 -6.26 1.07 5.52
N ASP A 18 -5.38 0.91 6.50
CA ASP A 18 -5.73 0.86 7.91
C ASP A 18 -4.60 1.44 8.77
N LEU A 19 -4.84 1.62 10.07
CA LEU A 19 -3.83 2.01 11.04
C LEU A 19 -3.27 0.75 11.72
N GLY A 20 -1.95 0.60 11.74
CA GLY A 20 -1.24 -0.46 12.45
C GLY A 20 -1.12 -0.18 13.95
N ASP A 21 -0.69 -1.19 14.71
CA ASP A 21 -0.57 -1.12 16.18
C ASP A 21 0.45 -0.07 16.66
N ASP A 22 1.39 0.31 15.79
CA ASP A 22 2.43 1.31 16.01
C ASP A 22 2.09 2.67 15.37
N ASN A 23 0.81 2.93 15.10
CA ASN A 23 0.32 4.11 14.38
C ASN A 23 0.88 4.26 12.95
N GLN A 24 1.50 3.23 12.38
CA GLN A 24 1.88 3.28 10.97
C GLN A 24 0.65 3.07 10.08
N ILE A 25 0.59 3.84 8.99
CA ILE A 25 -0.41 3.60 7.95
C ILE A 25 0.01 2.34 7.17
N VAL A 26 -0.89 1.37 7.06
CA VAL A 26 -0.63 0.10 6.39
C VAL A 26 -1.63 -0.17 5.27
N ALA A 27 -1.16 -0.75 4.18
CA ALA A 27 -1.98 -1.24 3.09
C ALA A 27 -2.48 -2.65 3.38
N ILE A 28 -3.76 -2.90 3.12
CA ILE A 28 -4.36 -4.24 3.17
C ILE A 28 -4.23 -4.87 1.79
N CYS A 29 -3.35 -5.86 1.69
CA CYS A 29 -3.03 -6.55 0.46
C CYS A 29 -3.61 -7.96 0.48
N THR A 30 -4.28 -8.35 -0.60
CA THR A 30 -4.87 -9.68 -0.76
C THR A 30 -4.32 -10.39 -1.99
N ARG A 31 -4.18 -11.71 -1.88
CA ARG A 31 -3.91 -12.62 -2.99
C ARG A 31 -4.62 -13.94 -2.69
N GLU A 32 -5.64 -14.27 -3.48
CA GLU A 32 -6.47 -15.46 -3.26
C GLU A 32 -7.00 -15.51 -1.82
N ARG A 33 -6.63 -16.54 -1.04
CA ARG A 33 -6.99 -16.70 0.38
C ARG A 33 -6.09 -15.95 1.36
N TRP A 34 -4.99 -15.38 0.88
CA TRP A 34 -4.00 -14.72 1.71
C TRP A 34 -4.32 -13.24 1.85
N ARG A 35 -4.16 -12.73 3.09
CA ARG A 35 -4.29 -11.33 3.43
C ARG A 35 -3.09 -10.93 4.27
N GLN A 36 -2.42 -9.86 3.88
CA GLN A 36 -1.25 -9.31 4.56
C GLN A 36 -1.38 -7.80 4.72
N ARG A 37 -0.71 -7.26 5.74
CA ARG A 37 -0.55 -5.82 5.96
C ARG A 37 0.87 -5.45 5.58
N ILE A 38 1.03 -4.41 4.78
CA ILE A 38 2.35 -3.89 4.36
C ILE A 38 2.39 -2.41 4.76
N PRO A 39 3.45 -1.91 5.43
CA PRO A 39 3.60 -0.48 5.68
C PRO A 39 3.46 0.32 4.39
N ILE A 40 2.69 1.41 4.42
CA ILE A 40 2.37 2.13 3.17
C ILE A 40 3.62 2.66 2.47
N LEU A 41 4.66 2.99 3.22
CA LEU A 41 5.92 3.52 2.70
C LEU A 41 6.80 2.44 2.06
N ASP A 42 6.55 1.18 2.40
CA ASP A 42 7.22 0.00 1.85
C ASP A 42 6.43 -0.62 0.70
N LEU A 43 5.20 -0.14 0.44
CA LEU A 43 4.36 -0.63 -0.64
C LEU A 43 4.85 -0.08 -1.99
N PRO A 44 5.32 -0.92 -2.92
CA PRO A 44 5.59 -0.50 -4.28
C PRO A 44 4.28 -0.08 -4.96
N LEU A 45 4.29 1.09 -5.59
CA LEU A 45 3.17 1.57 -6.41
C LEU A 45 3.36 1.12 -7.87
N PRO A 46 2.27 0.77 -8.58
CA PRO A 46 2.35 0.50 -10.00
C PRO A 46 2.75 1.76 -10.76
N THR A 47 3.24 1.60 -12.00
CA THR A 47 3.50 2.71 -12.92
C THR A 47 2.53 2.62 -14.10
N PRO A 48 1.65 3.62 -14.30
CA PRO A 48 1.47 4.84 -13.50
C PRO A 48 0.83 4.57 -12.11
N PRO A 49 1.04 5.46 -11.11
CA PRO A 49 0.41 5.32 -9.79
C PRO A 49 -1.13 5.35 -9.88
N PRO A 50 -1.84 4.69 -8.95
CA PRO A 50 -3.28 4.79 -8.89
C PRO A 50 -3.70 6.21 -8.49
N GLY A 51 -4.85 6.66 -8.99
CA GLY A 51 -5.40 7.96 -8.59
C GLY A 51 -5.59 8.04 -7.07
N GLY A 52 -5.20 9.16 -6.48
CA GLY A 52 -5.20 9.33 -5.04
C GLY A 52 -3.97 8.74 -4.35
N ALA A 53 -2.89 8.40 -5.05
CA ALA A 53 -1.62 8.00 -4.43
C ALA A 53 -0.76 9.18 -3.96
N GLU A 54 -1.14 10.42 -4.30
CA GLU A 54 -0.36 11.64 -4.03
C GLU A 54 -0.16 11.88 -2.53
N TRP A 55 -1.11 11.46 -1.69
CA TRP A 55 -0.99 11.58 -0.24
C TRP A 55 0.14 10.69 0.33
N ILE A 56 0.50 9.58 -0.33
CA ILE A 56 1.58 8.70 0.12
C ILE A 56 2.91 9.45 0.04
N GLU A 57 3.14 10.19 -1.05
CA GLU A 57 4.31 11.04 -1.19
C GLU A 57 4.26 12.24 -0.24
N ALA A 58 3.11 12.88 -0.06
CA ALA A 58 2.95 13.95 0.94
C ALA A 58 3.26 13.45 2.36
N TYR A 59 2.82 12.24 2.71
CA TYR A 59 3.10 11.60 4.00
C TYR A 59 4.60 11.26 4.15
N ARG A 60 5.24 10.75 3.09
CA ARG A 60 6.70 10.53 3.05
C ARG A 60 7.48 11.84 3.30
N HIS A 61 6.98 12.95 2.77
CA HIS A 61 7.57 14.27 3.01
C HIS A 61 7.33 14.79 4.43
N TRP A 62 6.17 14.54 5.02
CA TRP A 62 5.82 14.97 6.37
C TRP A 62 6.64 14.26 7.46
N LEU A 63 7.04 13.00 7.24
CA LEU A 63 7.88 12.25 8.18
C LEU A 63 9.36 12.65 8.19
N LYS A 64 9.79 13.53 7.28
CA LYS A 64 11.15 14.08 7.24
C LYS A 64 11.28 15.23 8.24
#